data_AF-A0A961D016-F1
#
_entry.id   AF-A0A961D016-F1
#
_cell.length_a   1.000
_cell.length_b   1.000
_cell.length_c   1.000
_cell.angle_alpha   90.00
_cell.angle_beta   90.00
_cell.angle_gamma   90.00
#
_symmetry.space_group_name_H-M   'P 1'
#
loop_
_entity.id
_entity.type
_entity.pdbx_description
1 polymer ?
#
loop_
_entity_poly.entity_id
_entity_poly.type
_entity_poly.pdbx_seq_one_letter_code
_entity_poly.pdbx_strand_id
1 'polypeptide(L)'
;MSIVDRINYYKPRRTECVLFARPLPLIADEYPDPGEDYSFKAVFDPDDRHLRALEGDERCELMKPFFAKGGFAMLAIHEPTDKAVSKMWLLTFTPSPMDAKRGLLPIKLARDECFILDIWTHPDFRRQAVSFTVAYEMGRVVDTLFPQFRWVYGYAHKDNEASRNLMTLLYGMWPVQEFTEVEVGRFWVTLEPGSDKPRFGPFSKEGRHSGAGLQVPGRPRTGDMYRDYHHKDGFARAKLDAEIVTWLTPGPDWFDNDHPLDADGNPATPETLPRELGG
;
A
#
# COMPACT_ATOMS: atom_id res chain seq x y z
N MET A 1 -14.11 21.78 -24.80
CA MET A 1 -14.85 20.59 -24.34
C MET A 1 -16.33 20.86 -24.50
N SER A 2 -17.08 20.01 -25.20
CA SER A 2 -18.52 20.23 -25.46
C SER A 2 -19.36 19.99 -24.18
N ILE A 3 -20.63 20.38 -24.20
CA ILE A 3 -21.59 20.08 -23.11
C ILE A 3 -21.77 18.57 -22.95
N VAL A 4 -21.81 17.82 -24.05
CA VAL A 4 -21.90 16.35 -24.03
C VAL A 4 -20.64 15.74 -23.40
N ASP A 5 -19.46 16.27 -23.74
CA ASP A 5 -18.20 15.83 -23.12
C ASP A 5 -18.17 16.13 -21.62
N ARG A 6 -18.70 17.28 -21.19
CA ARG A 6 -18.87 17.61 -19.76
C ARG A 6 -19.81 16.65 -19.05
N ILE A 7 -20.97 16.35 -19.63
CA ILE A 7 -21.94 15.43 -19.04
C ILE A 7 -21.35 14.02 -18.92
N ASN A 8 -20.68 13.53 -19.97
CA ASN A 8 -20.02 12.23 -19.95
C ASN A 8 -18.86 12.19 -18.96
N TYR A 9 -18.09 13.27 -18.85
CA TYR A 9 -16.98 13.39 -17.90
C TYR A 9 -17.42 13.26 -16.43
N TYR A 10 -18.60 13.78 -16.08
CA TYR A 10 -19.15 13.69 -14.72
C TYR A 10 -20.06 12.48 -14.49
N LYS A 11 -20.21 11.60 -15.48
CA LYS A 11 -21.00 10.37 -15.31
C LYS A 11 -20.23 9.42 -14.38
N PRO A 12 -20.80 8.99 -13.24
CA PRO A 12 -20.10 8.11 -12.33
C PRO A 12 -19.81 6.74 -12.96
N ARG A 13 -18.56 6.31 -12.93
CA ARG A 13 -18.15 4.93 -13.23
C ARG A 13 -18.20 4.13 -11.94
N ARG A 14 -18.81 2.95 -12.00
CA ARG A 14 -18.87 2.00 -10.89
C ARG A 14 -18.05 0.78 -11.23
N THR A 15 -17.17 0.38 -10.33
CA THR A 15 -16.28 -0.76 -10.55
C THR A 15 -16.28 -1.63 -9.31
N GLU A 16 -16.53 -2.93 -9.49
CA GLU A 16 -16.40 -3.88 -8.38
C GLU A 16 -14.93 -4.15 -8.11
N CYS A 17 -14.54 -4.10 -6.85
CA CYS A 17 -13.17 -4.23 -6.39
C CYS A 17 -13.03 -5.33 -5.34
N VAL A 18 -11.85 -5.92 -5.27
CA VAL A 18 -11.43 -6.82 -4.19
C VAL A 18 -10.26 -6.17 -3.46
N LEU A 19 -10.41 -6.01 -2.16
CA LEU A 19 -9.36 -5.67 -1.21
C LEU A 19 -8.61 -6.93 -0.82
N PHE A 20 -7.29 -6.82 -0.82
CA PHE A 20 -6.35 -7.83 -0.40
C PHE A 20 -5.58 -7.37 0.84
N ALA A 21 -5.09 -8.32 1.62
CA ALA A 21 -4.26 -8.07 2.80
C ALA A 21 -3.13 -9.07 2.92
N ARG A 22 -2.01 -8.65 3.52
CA ARG A 22 -1.02 -9.56 4.10
C ARG A 22 -0.29 -8.91 5.27
N PRO A 23 0.34 -9.72 6.15
CA PRO A 23 1.36 -9.22 7.04
C PRO A 23 2.55 -8.67 6.25
N LEU A 24 3.17 -7.63 6.79
CA LEU A 24 4.50 -7.18 6.40
C LEU A 24 5.57 -8.16 6.93
N PRO A 25 6.73 -8.26 6.27
CA PRO A 25 7.16 -7.42 5.15
C PRO A 25 6.45 -7.72 3.83
N LEU A 26 6.39 -6.75 2.89
CA LEU A 26 5.81 -6.88 1.53
C LEU A 26 6.75 -7.68 0.60
N ILE A 27 7.35 -8.73 1.15
CA ILE A 27 8.48 -9.42 0.54
C ILE A 27 8.02 -10.78 0.02
N ALA A 28 8.51 -11.14 -1.16
CA ALA A 28 8.59 -12.53 -1.58
C ALA A 28 9.87 -13.14 -1.04
N ASP A 29 9.83 -14.44 -0.74
CA ASP A 29 10.90 -15.17 -0.07
C ASP A 29 12.28 -15.02 -0.75
N GLU A 30 12.31 -14.61 -2.03
CA GLU A 30 13.51 -14.31 -2.81
C GLU A 30 13.42 -12.94 -3.50
N TYR A 31 14.57 -12.26 -3.63
CA TYR A 31 14.66 -11.01 -4.39
C TYR A 31 14.38 -11.27 -5.88
N PRO A 32 13.37 -10.63 -6.47
CA PRO A 32 13.14 -10.75 -7.88
C PRO A 32 14.14 -9.94 -8.69
N ASP A 33 14.94 -10.63 -9.50
CA ASP A 33 15.90 -10.03 -10.40
C ASP A 33 15.17 -9.32 -11.57
N PRO A 34 15.18 -7.98 -11.65
CA PRO A 34 14.61 -7.25 -12.76
C PRO A 34 15.62 -7.11 -13.93
N GLY A 35 16.87 -7.55 -13.76
CA GLY A 35 18.00 -7.23 -14.62
C GLY A 35 18.78 -6.00 -14.14
N GLU A 36 19.93 -5.73 -14.77
CA GLU A 36 20.87 -4.67 -14.37
C GLU A 36 20.44 -3.27 -14.83
N ASP A 37 19.47 -3.15 -15.74
CA ASP A 37 19.05 -1.88 -16.35
C ASP A 37 18.11 -1.04 -15.48
N TYR A 38 17.91 -1.42 -14.20
CA TYR A 38 16.91 -0.80 -13.32
C TYR A 38 17.49 -0.37 -11.99
N SER A 39 17.19 0.88 -11.63
CA SER A 39 17.33 1.39 -10.26
C SER A 39 15.97 1.65 -9.63
N PHE A 40 15.93 1.60 -8.30
CA PHE A 40 14.71 1.72 -7.53
C PHE A 40 14.81 2.91 -6.59
N LYS A 41 13.84 3.83 -6.65
CA LYS A 41 13.85 5.08 -5.89
C LYS A 41 12.59 5.24 -5.05
N ALA A 42 12.76 5.47 -3.75
CA ALA A 42 11.69 5.96 -2.89
C ALA A 42 11.58 7.48 -3.03
N VAL A 43 10.41 7.97 -3.39
CA VAL A 43 10.12 9.38 -3.63
C VAL A 43 9.16 9.88 -2.56
N PHE A 44 9.65 10.79 -1.73
CA PHE A 44 8.88 11.51 -0.71
C PHE A 44 8.52 12.94 -1.13
N ASP A 45 8.97 13.37 -2.31
CA ASP A 45 8.77 14.72 -2.83
C ASP A 45 7.89 14.70 -4.09
N PRO A 46 6.73 15.37 -4.10
CA PRO A 46 5.90 15.50 -5.30
C PRO A 46 6.61 16.24 -6.45
N ASP A 47 7.68 16.97 -6.15
CA ASP A 47 8.46 17.71 -7.14
C ASP A 47 9.54 16.87 -7.84
N ASP A 48 9.67 15.59 -7.47
CA ASP A 48 10.57 14.65 -8.13
C ASP A 48 10.33 14.57 -9.64
N ARG A 49 11.42 14.69 -10.42
CA ARG A 49 11.36 14.76 -11.89
C ARG A 49 10.82 13.48 -12.52
N HIS A 50 11.14 12.31 -11.97
CA HIS A 50 10.72 11.02 -12.50
C HIS A 50 9.25 10.79 -12.21
N LEU A 51 8.80 11.15 -11.00
CA LEU A 51 7.39 11.11 -10.64
C LEU A 51 6.56 12.08 -11.49
N ARG A 52 6.98 13.34 -11.64
CA ARG A 52 6.29 14.35 -12.47
C ARG A 52 6.18 13.93 -13.93
N ALA A 53 7.22 13.32 -14.48
CA ALA A 53 7.20 12.80 -15.85
C ALA A 53 6.15 11.70 -16.06
N LEU A 54 5.84 10.92 -15.01
CA LEU A 54 4.88 9.82 -15.06
C LEU A 54 3.45 10.29 -14.78
N GLU A 55 3.24 11.12 -13.75
CA GLU A 55 1.93 11.53 -13.25
C GLU A 55 1.39 12.81 -13.91
N GLY A 56 2.29 13.69 -14.35
CA GLY A 56 2.00 15.06 -14.77
C GLY A 56 1.86 16.05 -13.61
N ASP A 57 2.10 17.33 -13.91
CA ASP A 57 2.17 18.40 -12.91
C ASP A 57 0.88 18.56 -12.09
N GLU A 58 -0.28 18.50 -12.75
CA GLU A 58 -1.59 18.62 -12.08
C GLU A 58 -1.76 17.58 -10.98
N ARG A 59 -1.34 16.34 -11.24
CA ARG A 59 -1.46 15.22 -10.29
C ARG A 59 -0.50 15.41 -9.13
N CYS A 60 0.75 15.75 -9.38
CA CYS A 60 1.75 15.99 -8.34
C CYS A 60 1.37 17.15 -7.40
N GLU A 61 0.86 18.26 -7.94
CA GLU A 61 0.36 19.38 -7.14
C GLU A 61 -0.80 18.96 -6.21
N LEU A 62 -1.75 18.18 -6.73
CA LEU A 62 -2.86 17.66 -5.94
C LEU A 62 -2.39 16.70 -4.83
N MET A 63 -1.29 15.99 -5.04
CA MET A 63 -0.74 15.00 -4.11
C MET A 63 0.21 15.58 -3.06
N LYS A 64 0.54 16.88 -3.08
CA LYS A 64 1.34 17.53 -2.02
C LYS A 64 0.88 17.19 -0.59
N PRO A 65 -0.43 17.22 -0.25
CA PRO A 65 -0.89 16.84 1.09
C PRO A 65 -0.72 15.36 1.42
N PHE A 66 -0.63 14.48 0.42
CA PHE A 66 -0.35 13.06 0.63
C PHE A 66 1.11 12.88 1.08
N PHE A 67 2.06 13.51 0.39
CA PHE A 67 3.47 13.46 0.75
C PHE A 67 3.75 14.14 2.09
N ALA A 68 3.11 15.29 2.37
CA ALA A 68 3.23 15.99 3.66
C ALA A 68 2.82 15.15 4.88
N LYS A 69 1.96 14.15 4.68
CA LYS A 69 1.50 13.23 5.72
C LYS A 69 2.32 11.93 5.79
N GLY A 70 3.44 11.84 5.05
CA GLY A 70 4.34 10.69 5.05
C GLY A 70 3.96 9.58 4.07
N GLY A 71 3.04 9.84 3.14
CA GLY A 71 2.85 8.97 1.99
C GLY A 71 4.04 9.09 1.01
N PHE A 72 4.36 8.03 0.28
CA PHE A 72 5.45 8.06 -0.69
C PHE A 72 5.16 7.19 -1.91
N ALA A 73 5.94 7.36 -2.97
CA ALA A 73 5.91 6.51 -4.15
C ALA A 73 7.23 5.76 -4.31
N MET A 74 7.17 4.48 -4.62
CA MET A 74 8.32 3.69 -5.03
C MET A 74 8.34 3.61 -6.55
N LEU A 75 9.45 4.02 -7.17
CA LEU A 75 9.63 4.02 -8.61
C LEU A 75 10.67 2.99 -9.04
N ALA A 76 10.47 2.40 -10.23
CA ALA A 76 11.56 1.78 -10.98
C ALA A 76 11.97 2.71 -12.12
N ILE A 77 13.26 3.04 -12.18
CA ILE A 77 13.88 3.88 -13.19
C ILE A 77 14.66 2.97 -14.13
N HIS A 78 14.33 3.02 -15.42
CA HIS A 78 15.11 2.34 -16.44
C HIS A 78 16.34 3.19 -16.76
N GLU A 79 17.51 2.75 -16.32
CA GLU A 79 18.75 3.53 -16.35
C GLU A 79 19.16 3.97 -17.77
N PRO A 80 19.08 3.12 -18.81
CA PRO A 80 19.48 3.52 -20.16
C PRO A 80 18.67 4.68 -20.74
N THR A 81 17.44 4.88 -20.27
CA THR A 81 16.56 5.98 -20.76
C THR A 81 16.30 7.04 -19.72
N ASP A 82 16.72 6.84 -18.47
CA ASP A 82 16.49 7.72 -17.32
C ASP A 82 14.99 8.06 -17.14
N LYS A 83 14.12 7.07 -17.35
CA LYS A 83 12.66 7.22 -17.22
C LYS A 83 12.13 6.31 -16.12
N ALA A 84 11.17 6.80 -15.33
CA ALA A 84 10.36 5.94 -14.51
C ALA A 84 9.45 5.07 -15.38
N VAL A 85 9.55 3.76 -15.23
CA VAL A 85 8.81 2.76 -16.01
C VAL A 85 7.82 1.96 -15.16
N SER A 86 7.92 2.09 -13.83
CA SER A 86 7.00 1.48 -12.88
C SER A 86 6.84 2.37 -11.66
N LYS A 87 5.67 2.30 -11.02
CA LYS A 87 5.36 2.97 -9.77
C LYS A 87 4.47 2.12 -8.87
N MET A 88 4.58 2.36 -7.57
CA MET A 88 3.63 1.94 -6.56
C MET A 88 3.58 3.00 -5.47
N TRP A 89 2.39 3.40 -5.04
CA TRP A 89 2.21 4.39 -3.98
C TRP A 89 1.90 3.71 -2.65
N LEU A 90 2.48 4.21 -1.56
CA LEU A 90 2.17 3.77 -0.20
C LEU A 90 1.48 4.88 0.60
N LEU A 91 0.26 4.60 1.01
CA LEU A 91 -0.50 5.39 1.96
C LEU A 91 -0.24 4.88 3.38
N THR A 92 0.23 5.79 4.23
CA THR A 92 0.67 5.52 5.61
C THR A 92 -0.27 6.12 6.66
N PHE A 93 -1.41 6.66 6.22
CA PHE A 93 -2.37 7.38 7.06
C PHE A 93 -3.81 7.18 6.56
N THR A 94 -4.78 7.39 7.44
CA THR A 94 -6.21 7.43 7.08
C THR A 94 -6.53 8.72 6.31
N PRO A 95 -6.98 8.67 5.04
CA PRO A 95 -7.32 9.86 4.27
C PRO A 95 -8.53 10.59 4.87
N SER A 96 -8.53 11.91 4.74
CA SER A 96 -9.73 12.71 5.05
C SER A 96 -10.78 12.55 3.94
N PRO A 97 -12.07 12.81 4.20
CA PRO A 97 -13.09 12.80 3.14
C PRO A 97 -12.76 13.72 1.95
N MET A 98 -11.97 14.78 2.19
CA MET A 98 -11.54 15.71 1.14
C MET A 98 -10.41 15.18 0.26
N ASP A 99 -9.80 14.06 0.62
CA ASP A 99 -8.80 13.38 -0.19
C ASP A 99 -9.41 12.54 -1.32
N ALA A 100 -10.74 12.35 -1.31
CA ALA A 100 -11.50 11.74 -2.41
C ALA A 100 -11.21 12.42 -3.76
N LYS A 101 -11.09 13.76 -3.78
CA LYS A 101 -10.76 14.55 -4.99
C LYS A 101 -9.33 14.31 -5.51
N ARG A 102 -8.52 13.58 -4.75
CA ARG A 102 -7.12 13.23 -5.06
C ARG A 102 -6.98 11.74 -5.35
N GLY A 103 -8.06 11.03 -5.63
CA GLY A 103 -7.98 9.62 -5.99
C GLY A 103 -7.71 8.72 -4.80
N LEU A 104 -7.88 9.22 -3.57
CA LEU A 104 -7.70 8.43 -2.36
C LEU A 104 -9.06 7.96 -1.86
N LEU A 105 -9.24 6.64 -1.82
CA LEU A 105 -10.46 6.04 -1.26
C LEU A 105 -10.57 6.34 0.25
N PRO A 106 -11.80 6.42 0.80
CA PRO A 106 -12.05 6.73 2.20
C PRO A 106 -11.78 5.52 3.10
N ILE A 107 -10.51 5.12 3.17
CA ILE A 107 -10.05 3.97 3.94
C ILE A 107 -9.69 4.35 5.37
N LYS A 108 -10.06 3.51 6.33
CA LYS A 108 -9.68 3.61 7.74
C LYS A 108 -8.56 2.61 8.05
N LEU A 109 -7.35 3.12 8.23
CA LEU A 109 -6.17 2.37 8.63
C LEU A 109 -5.95 2.49 10.14
N ALA A 110 -5.62 1.36 10.79
CA ALA A 110 -5.06 1.35 12.13
C ALA A 110 -3.59 1.81 12.14
N ARG A 111 -3.02 1.97 13.33
CA ARG A 111 -1.67 2.55 13.54
C ARG A 111 -0.55 1.70 12.93
N ASP A 112 -0.77 0.40 12.84
CA ASP A 112 0.14 -0.61 12.32
C ASP A 112 -0.22 -1.04 10.89
N GLU A 113 -1.06 -0.28 10.19
CA GLU A 113 -1.55 -0.60 8.86
C GLU A 113 -1.13 0.43 7.81
N CYS A 114 -0.79 -0.06 6.62
CA CYS A 114 -0.55 0.77 5.44
C CYS A 114 -1.32 0.24 4.22
N PHE A 115 -1.37 1.03 3.15
CA PHE A 115 -2.12 0.69 1.95
C PHE A 115 -1.34 1.00 0.68
N ILE A 116 -1.13 0.00 -0.17
CA ILE A 116 -0.58 0.16 -1.51
C ILE A 116 -1.69 0.53 -2.50
N LEU A 117 -1.42 1.53 -3.33
CA LEU A 117 -2.33 1.98 -4.38
C LEU A 117 -1.58 2.35 -5.66
N ASP A 118 -2.34 2.46 -6.75
CA ASP A 118 -1.85 2.93 -8.05
C ASP A 118 -0.58 2.21 -8.53
N ILE A 119 -0.66 0.88 -8.54
CA ILE A 119 0.39 0.02 -9.10
C ILE A 119 0.32 0.12 -10.61
N TRP A 120 1.41 0.58 -11.22
CA TRP A 120 1.47 0.72 -12.65
C TRP A 120 2.85 0.33 -13.19
N THR A 121 2.86 -0.29 -14.35
CA THR A 121 4.09 -0.57 -15.10
C THR A 121 3.81 -0.37 -16.58
N HIS A 122 4.72 0.37 -17.22
CA HIS A 122 4.67 0.65 -18.64
C HIS A 122 4.62 -0.67 -19.43
N PRO A 123 3.76 -0.81 -20.46
CA PRO A 123 3.54 -2.07 -21.19
C PRO A 123 4.81 -2.76 -21.66
N ASP A 124 5.78 -2.00 -22.19
CA ASP A 124 7.04 -2.54 -22.73
C ASP A 124 7.96 -3.15 -21.66
N PHE A 125 7.75 -2.79 -20.39
CA PHE A 125 8.56 -3.21 -19.25
C PHE A 125 7.84 -4.27 -18.39
N ARG A 126 6.66 -4.74 -18.83
CA ARG A 126 5.94 -5.84 -18.17
C ARG A 126 6.65 -7.17 -18.44
N ARG A 127 6.44 -8.14 -17.55
CA ARG A 127 7.04 -9.49 -17.59
C ARG A 127 8.57 -9.53 -17.38
N GLN A 128 9.16 -8.42 -16.92
CA GLN A 128 10.59 -8.32 -16.56
C GLN A 128 10.78 -8.21 -15.03
N ALA A 129 9.86 -8.77 -14.24
CA ALA A 129 9.83 -8.69 -12.78
C ALA A 129 9.81 -7.27 -12.15
N VAL A 130 9.88 -6.18 -12.93
CA VAL A 130 9.99 -4.79 -12.43
C VAL A 130 8.94 -4.42 -11.37
N SER A 131 7.65 -4.65 -11.63
CA SER A 131 6.58 -4.32 -10.67
C SER A 131 6.67 -5.13 -9.37
N PHE A 132 7.25 -6.31 -9.45
CA PHE A 132 7.44 -7.19 -8.31
C PHE A 132 8.63 -6.71 -7.46
N THR A 133 9.73 -6.31 -8.11
CA THR A 133 10.88 -5.70 -7.45
C THR A 133 10.53 -4.35 -6.81
N VAL A 134 9.66 -3.54 -7.44
CA VAL A 134 9.14 -2.30 -6.82
C VAL A 134 8.46 -2.59 -5.48
N ALA A 135 7.63 -3.64 -5.39
CA ALA A 135 6.99 -4.02 -4.13
C ALA A 135 8.01 -4.50 -3.09
N TYR A 136 8.99 -5.29 -3.52
CA TYR A 136 10.07 -5.75 -2.65
C TYR A 136 10.86 -4.58 -2.05
N GLU A 137 11.30 -3.64 -2.89
CA GLU A 137 12.05 -2.46 -2.46
C GLU A 137 11.19 -1.50 -1.62
N MET A 138 9.89 -1.36 -1.93
CA MET A 138 8.95 -0.66 -1.04
C MET A 138 8.89 -1.33 0.34
N GLY A 139 8.83 -2.66 0.41
CA GLY A 139 8.87 -3.41 1.67
C GLY A 139 10.12 -3.07 2.49
N ARG A 140 11.30 -2.99 1.85
CA ARG A 140 12.55 -2.58 2.52
C ARG A 140 12.52 -1.15 3.06
N VAL A 141 11.96 -0.22 2.30
CA VAL A 141 11.78 1.18 2.73
C VAL A 141 10.82 1.24 3.93
N VAL A 142 9.74 0.47 3.89
CA VAL A 142 8.78 0.36 5.00
C VAL A 142 9.44 -0.19 6.26
N ASP A 143 10.19 -1.28 6.16
CA ASP A 143 10.89 -1.87 7.31
C ASP A 143 11.87 -0.88 7.96
N THR A 144 12.46 0.01 7.16
CA THR A 144 13.46 0.98 7.63
C THR A 144 12.82 2.25 8.22
N LEU A 145 11.82 2.82 7.54
CA LEU A 145 11.26 4.13 7.88
C LEU A 145 9.95 4.06 8.66
N PHE A 146 9.25 2.94 8.58
CA PHE A 146 7.97 2.71 9.23
C PHE A 146 7.92 1.33 9.94
N PRO A 147 8.85 1.06 10.88
CA PRO A 147 8.98 -0.25 11.53
C PRO A 147 7.74 -0.66 12.36
N GLN A 148 6.84 0.29 12.63
CA GLN A 148 5.57 0.05 13.30
C GLN A 148 4.53 -0.67 12.43
N PHE A 149 4.64 -0.60 11.10
CA PHE A 149 3.65 -1.24 10.23
C PHE A 149 3.80 -2.76 10.25
N ARG A 150 2.67 -3.44 10.38
CA ARG A 150 2.54 -4.89 10.44
C ARG A 150 1.66 -5.44 9.35
N TRP A 151 0.78 -4.63 8.78
CA TRP A 151 -0.17 -5.04 7.76
C TRP A 151 -0.16 -4.09 6.58
N VAL A 152 -0.27 -4.69 5.39
CA VAL A 152 -0.41 -3.96 4.15
C VAL A 152 -1.65 -4.43 3.42
N TYR A 153 -2.41 -3.45 2.94
CA TYR A 153 -3.60 -3.63 2.13
C TYR A 153 -3.37 -3.13 0.72
N GLY A 154 -4.08 -3.69 -0.24
CA GLY A 154 -4.14 -3.17 -1.61
C GLY A 154 -5.41 -3.66 -2.27
N TYR A 155 -5.87 -3.01 -3.33
CA TYR A 155 -7.06 -3.46 -4.04
C TYR A 155 -6.82 -3.60 -5.53
N ALA A 156 -7.64 -4.44 -6.16
CA ALA A 156 -7.71 -4.57 -7.61
C ALA A 156 -9.17 -4.63 -8.05
N HIS A 157 -9.43 -4.18 -9.26
CA HIS A 157 -10.75 -4.35 -9.88
C HIS A 157 -10.99 -5.83 -10.17
N LYS A 158 -12.24 -6.30 -10.02
CA LYS A 158 -12.60 -7.72 -10.19
C LYS A 158 -12.33 -8.24 -11.59
N ASP A 159 -12.48 -7.37 -12.59
CA ASP A 159 -12.22 -7.63 -14.01
C ASP A 159 -10.73 -7.53 -14.40
N ASN A 160 -9.88 -6.99 -13.53
CA ASN A 160 -8.44 -6.89 -13.76
C ASN A 160 -7.71 -8.15 -13.24
N GLU A 161 -7.81 -9.22 -14.01
CA GLU A 161 -7.21 -10.52 -13.69
C GLU A 161 -5.69 -10.41 -13.44
N ALA A 162 -4.97 -9.61 -14.24
CA ALA A 162 -3.53 -9.44 -14.09
C ALA A 162 -3.14 -8.88 -12.71
N SER A 163 -3.86 -7.84 -12.24
CA SER A 163 -3.59 -7.24 -10.92
C SER A 163 -4.01 -8.16 -9.78
N ARG A 164 -5.11 -8.89 -9.94
CA ARG A 164 -5.54 -9.88 -8.94
C ARG A 164 -4.54 -11.03 -8.80
N ASN A 165 -4.00 -11.52 -9.92
CA ASN A 165 -2.98 -12.56 -9.94
C ASN A 165 -1.66 -12.04 -9.35
N LEU A 166 -1.27 -10.80 -9.66
CA LEU A 166 -0.12 -10.14 -9.02
C LEU A 166 -0.29 -10.06 -7.50
N MET A 167 -1.42 -9.56 -7.00
CA MET A 167 -1.72 -9.45 -5.57
C MET A 167 -1.72 -10.82 -4.88
N THR A 168 -2.36 -11.82 -5.47
CA THR A 168 -2.57 -13.13 -4.82
C THR A 168 -1.36 -14.04 -4.94
N LEU A 169 -0.79 -14.18 -6.14
CA LEU A 169 0.22 -15.19 -6.44
C LEU A 169 1.63 -14.68 -6.17
N LEU A 170 1.90 -13.41 -6.48
CA LEU A 170 3.25 -12.85 -6.37
C LEU A 170 3.44 -12.09 -5.07
N TYR A 171 2.50 -11.24 -4.69
CA TYR A 171 2.56 -10.55 -3.40
C TYR A 171 2.04 -11.41 -2.24
N GLY A 172 1.45 -12.59 -2.49
CA GLY A 172 0.97 -13.48 -1.43
C GLY A 172 -0.15 -12.89 -0.58
N MET A 173 -0.88 -11.91 -1.10
CA MET A 173 -1.99 -11.26 -0.40
C MET A 173 -3.28 -12.05 -0.54
N TRP A 174 -4.14 -12.00 0.47
CA TRP A 174 -5.39 -12.75 0.49
C TRP A 174 -6.58 -11.79 0.30
N PRO A 175 -7.61 -12.19 -0.46
CA PRO A 175 -8.83 -11.39 -0.56
C PRO A 175 -9.54 -11.36 0.80
N VAL A 176 -9.87 -10.17 1.27
CA VAL A 176 -10.44 -9.95 2.62
C VAL A 176 -11.73 -9.15 2.61
N GLN A 177 -11.98 -8.37 1.56
CA GLN A 177 -13.19 -7.57 1.41
C GLN A 177 -13.47 -7.31 -0.07
N GLU A 178 -14.73 -7.23 -0.46
CA GLU A 178 -15.18 -6.70 -1.75
C GLU A 178 -15.91 -5.38 -1.53
N PHE A 179 -15.84 -4.48 -2.51
CA PHE A 179 -16.58 -3.22 -2.47
C PHE A 179 -16.81 -2.67 -3.88
N THR A 180 -17.67 -1.66 -4.01
CA THR A 180 -17.85 -0.94 -5.28
C THR A 180 -17.20 0.43 -5.16
N GLU A 181 -16.19 0.68 -5.99
CA GLU A 181 -15.61 2.00 -6.21
C GLU A 181 -16.53 2.83 -7.14
N VAL A 182 -16.65 4.12 -6.84
CA VAL A 182 -17.32 5.12 -7.67
C VAL A 182 -16.32 6.19 -8.04
N GLU A 183 -16.05 6.32 -9.34
CA GLU A 183 -15.14 7.34 -9.88
C GLU A 183 -15.93 8.40 -10.66
N VAL A 184 -15.56 9.66 -10.48
CA VAL A 184 -16.16 10.81 -11.17
C VAL A 184 -15.04 11.71 -11.72
N GLY A 185 -15.03 11.92 -13.04
CA GLY A 185 -13.94 12.67 -13.67
C GLY A 185 -12.59 11.98 -13.53
N ARG A 186 -11.51 12.76 -13.37
CA ARG A 186 -10.12 12.25 -13.44
C ARG A 186 -9.57 11.71 -12.13
N PHE A 187 -9.94 12.32 -11.00
CA PHE A 187 -9.34 12.01 -9.70
C PHE A 187 -10.35 11.79 -8.59
N TRP A 188 -11.63 12.08 -8.77
CA TRP A 188 -12.57 11.87 -7.68
C TRP A 188 -12.91 10.39 -7.58
N VAL A 189 -12.56 9.78 -6.44
CA VAL A 189 -12.97 8.40 -6.12
C VAL A 189 -13.68 8.36 -4.78
N THR A 190 -14.67 7.47 -4.63
CA THR A 190 -15.37 7.19 -3.38
C THR A 190 -15.87 5.76 -3.35
N LEU A 191 -16.36 5.33 -2.19
CA LEU A 191 -17.03 4.05 -1.99
C LEU A 191 -18.54 4.18 -2.25
N GLU A 192 -19.17 3.22 -2.93
CA GLU A 192 -20.63 3.11 -2.96
C GLU A 192 -21.15 2.70 -1.57
N PRO A 193 -22.05 3.47 -0.94
CA PRO A 193 -22.50 3.21 0.42
C PRO A 193 -23.07 1.80 0.63
N GLY A 194 -22.50 1.04 1.57
CA GLY A 194 -22.98 -0.29 1.94
C GLY A 194 -22.63 -1.40 0.95
N SER A 195 -21.77 -1.12 -0.04
CA SER A 195 -21.25 -2.11 -0.98
C SER A 195 -20.19 -3.05 -0.38
N ASP A 196 -19.60 -2.68 0.76
CA ASP A 196 -18.50 -3.39 1.41
C ASP A 196 -18.95 -4.74 2.01
N LYS A 197 -18.27 -5.83 1.63
CA LYS A 197 -18.61 -7.20 2.01
C LYS A 197 -17.35 -8.07 2.23
N PRO A 198 -17.16 -8.70 3.41
CA PRO A 198 -17.96 -8.50 4.62
C PRO A 198 -17.90 -7.03 5.08
N ARG A 199 -18.85 -6.60 5.92
CA ARG A 199 -18.84 -5.26 6.55
C ARG A 199 -17.81 -5.17 7.67
N PHE A 200 -16.62 -5.66 7.39
CA PHE A 200 -15.49 -5.79 8.28
C PHE A 200 -14.25 -5.53 7.44
N GLY A 201 -13.32 -4.69 7.92
CA GLY A 201 -12.19 -4.26 7.11
C GLY A 201 -12.06 -2.74 7.05
N PRO A 202 -11.07 -2.23 6.31
CA PRO A 202 -10.67 -0.85 6.39
C PRO A 202 -11.62 0.05 5.55
N PHE A 203 -12.51 -0.53 4.74
CA PHE A 203 -13.64 0.18 4.11
C PHE A 203 -14.94 0.07 4.90
N SER A 204 -14.98 -0.69 6.00
CA SER A 204 -16.20 -0.79 6.81
C SER A 204 -16.41 0.45 7.67
N LYS A 205 -17.67 0.73 8.03
CA LYS A 205 -17.98 1.79 9.01
C LYS A 205 -17.35 1.52 10.37
N GLU A 206 -17.27 0.26 10.75
CA GLU A 206 -16.75 -0.23 12.03
C GLU A 206 -15.21 -0.22 12.08
N GLY A 207 -14.53 -0.17 10.93
CA GLY A 207 -13.06 -0.13 10.81
C GLY A 207 -12.42 -1.53 10.79
N ARG A 208 -11.11 -1.61 11.05
CA ARG A 208 -10.43 -2.88 11.35
C ARG A 208 -10.20 -3.05 12.86
N HIS A 209 -10.41 -4.28 13.30
CA HIS A 209 -10.26 -4.77 14.66
C HIS A 209 -8.79 -5.08 14.97
N SER A 210 -7.92 -4.09 15.12
CA SER A 210 -6.73 -4.28 15.97
C SER A 210 -7.16 -4.24 17.44
N GLY A 211 -8.05 -5.17 17.80
CA GLY A 211 -8.54 -5.41 19.15
C GLY A 211 -8.31 -6.88 19.47
N ALA A 212 -7.28 -7.16 20.26
CA ALA A 212 -6.97 -8.46 20.86
C ALA A 212 -6.63 -9.63 19.92
N GLY A 213 -5.90 -9.38 18.83
CA GLY A 213 -5.07 -10.43 18.21
C GLY A 213 -5.13 -10.54 16.70
N LEU A 214 -4.12 -11.24 16.18
CA LEU A 214 -3.74 -11.64 14.82
C LEU A 214 -4.85 -12.20 13.87
N GLN A 215 -6.13 -11.85 14.07
CA GLN A 215 -7.25 -12.33 13.28
C GLN A 215 -7.50 -11.42 12.08
N VAL A 216 -6.92 -11.79 10.94
CA VAL A 216 -7.39 -11.33 9.63
C VAL A 216 -8.38 -12.35 9.08
N PRO A 217 -9.62 -11.94 8.75
CA PRO A 217 -10.54 -12.83 8.05
C PRO A 217 -9.89 -13.37 6.78
N GLY A 218 -9.95 -14.68 6.59
CA GLY A 218 -9.37 -15.35 5.41
C GLY A 218 -7.92 -15.82 5.54
N ARG A 219 -7.20 -15.56 6.65
CA ARG A 219 -5.88 -16.15 6.89
C ARG A 219 -6.00 -17.69 7.00
N PRO A 220 -5.34 -18.47 6.13
CA PRO A 220 -5.23 -19.91 6.32
C PRO A 220 -4.47 -20.17 7.63
N ARG A 221 -5.07 -20.91 8.57
CA ARG A 221 -4.42 -21.26 9.84
C ARG A 221 -3.44 -22.44 9.68
N THR A 222 -3.59 -23.21 8.61
CA THR A 222 -2.81 -24.41 8.24
C THR A 222 -2.95 -24.66 6.73
N GLY A 223 -2.15 -25.58 6.17
CA GLY A 223 -2.24 -26.04 4.77
C GLY A 223 -1.32 -25.29 3.80
N ASP A 224 -1.40 -25.62 2.51
CA ASP A 224 -0.45 -25.19 1.47
C ASP A 224 -0.37 -23.66 1.26
N MET A 225 -1.39 -22.93 1.73
CA MET A 225 -1.47 -21.46 1.65
C MET A 225 -0.99 -20.77 2.94
N TYR A 226 -0.60 -21.52 3.99
CA TYR A 226 0.02 -20.99 5.20
C TYR A 226 1.51 -20.68 4.94
N ARG A 227 1.94 -19.45 5.26
CA ARG A 227 3.36 -19.06 5.27
C ARG A 227 3.72 -18.44 6.62
N ASP A 228 4.90 -18.80 7.12
CA ASP A 228 5.48 -18.23 8.34
C ASP A 228 6.29 -16.97 7.97
N TYR A 229 5.70 -15.80 8.19
CA TYR A 229 6.30 -14.51 7.83
C TYR A 229 7.23 -13.97 8.93
N HIS A 230 7.51 -14.75 9.98
CA HIS A 230 8.38 -14.41 11.11
C HIS A 230 9.79 -15.00 10.92
N HIS A 231 10.60 -14.44 10.02
CA HIS A 231 11.98 -14.90 9.90
C HIS A 231 12.88 -14.24 10.94
N LYS A 232 13.62 -15.08 11.65
CA LYS A 232 14.42 -14.72 12.84
C LYS A 232 15.54 -13.71 12.57
N ASP A 233 16.00 -13.61 11.33
CA ASP A 233 17.17 -12.81 10.97
C ASP A 233 16.85 -11.38 10.48
N GLY A 234 15.58 -11.00 10.33
CA GLY A 234 15.20 -9.78 9.62
C GLY A 234 15.53 -9.86 8.12
N PHE A 235 14.61 -9.41 7.26
CA PHE A 235 14.67 -9.72 5.83
C PHE A 235 15.41 -8.71 4.94
N ALA A 236 16.10 -7.71 5.51
CA ALA A 236 16.82 -6.71 4.72
C ALA A 236 18.35 -6.80 4.94
N ARG A 237 19.11 -7.17 3.89
CA ARG A 237 20.59 -7.22 3.90
C ARG A 237 21.29 -6.21 2.98
N ALA A 238 20.60 -5.23 2.40
CA ALA A 238 21.24 -4.25 1.52
C ALA A 238 21.07 -2.80 2.01
N LYS A 239 22.09 -1.98 1.75
CA LYS A 239 22.13 -0.54 2.07
C LYS A 239 21.06 0.21 1.26
N LEU A 240 20.46 1.20 1.90
CA LEU A 240 19.37 2.00 1.36
C LEU A 240 19.95 3.31 0.80
N ASP A 241 19.80 3.56 -0.50
CA ASP A 241 20.04 4.89 -1.09
C ASP A 241 18.69 5.61 -1.19
N ALA A 242 18.23 6.20 -0.09
CA ALA A 242 17.03 7.05 -0.09
C ALA A 242 17.39 8.48 0.32
N GLU A 243 16.92 9.45 -0.46
CA GLU A 243 16.90 10.86 -0.06
C GLU A 243 15.76 11.06 0.94
N ILE A 244 16.06 10.94 2.23
CA ILE A 244 15.13 11.29 3.30
C ILE A 244 15.06 12.82 3.38
N VAL A 245 13.92 13.40 2.99
CA VAL A 245 13.71 14.85 3.00
C VAL A 245 13.42 15.37 4.41
N THR A 246 13.95 16.56 4.73
CA THR A 246 13.94 17.15 6.08
C THR A 246 12.60 17.71 6.55
N TRP A 247 11.58 17.73 5.69
CA TRP A 247 10.24 18.24 5.99
C TRP A 247 9.20 17.14 6.22
N LEU A 248 9.62 15.86 6.27
CA LEU A 248 8.78 14.80 6.83
C LEU A 248 8.36 15.21 8.23
N THR A 249 7.07 15.50 8.39
CA THR A 249 6.52 15.85 9.69
C THR A 249 6.76 14.66 10.62
N PRO A 250 7.43 14.83 11.79
CA PRO A 250 7.38 13.81 12.82
C PRO A 250 5.90 13.47 13.05
N GLY A 251 5.59 12.18 13.10
CA GLY A 251 4.20 11.76 13.27
C GLY A 251 3.60 12.42 14.53
N PRO A 252 2.29 12.70 14.53
CA PRO A 252 1.66 13.58 15.52
C PRO A 252 1.82 13.11 16.97
N ASP A 253 1.91 14.02 17.94
CA ASP A 253 2.21 13.79 19.38
C ASP A 253 1.28 12.82 20.15
N TRP A 254 0.27 12.21 19.52
CA TRP A 254 -0.46 11.04 20.06
C TRP A 254 0.21 9.70 19.72
N PHE A 255 1.48 9.75 19.29
CA PHE A 255 2.47 8.67 19.34
C PHE A 255 2.71 8.25 20.79
N ASP A 256 1.74 7.55 21.37
CA ASP A 256 1.91 6.88 22.66
C ASP A 256 2.63 5.56 22.41
N ASN A 257 3.73 5.36 23.14
CA ASN A 257 4.60 4.17 23.13
C ASN A 257 3.93 2.95 23.79
N ASP A 258 2.62 2.79 23.63
CA ASP A 258 1.87 1.62 24.09
C ASP A 258 2.10 0.43 23.15
N HIS A 259 3.38 0.12 22.92
CA HIS A 259 3.78 -1.21 22.54
C HIS A 259 3.46 -2.13 23.72
N PRO A 260 2.73 -3.25 23.54
CA PRO A 260 2.79 -4.30 24.55
C PRO A 260 4.27 -4.63 24.71
N LEU A 261 4.77 -4.44 25.92
CA LEU A 261 6.14 -4.76 26.24
C LEU A 261 6.22 -6.26 26.55
N ASP A 262 7.32 -6.88 26.18
CA ASP A 262 7.64 -8.21 26.70
C ASP A 262 7.84 -8.16 28.22
N ALA A 263 8.09 -9.32 28.83
CA ALA A 263 8.34 -9.41 30.26
C ALA A 263 9.55 -8.59 30.73
N ASP A 264 10.42 -8.18 29.82
CA ASP A 264 11.67 -7.45 30.06
C ASP A 264 11.56 -5.95 29.72
N GLY A 265 10.38 -5.46 29.30
CA GLY A 265 10.14 -4.05 29.04
C GLY A 265 10.54 -3.58 27.63
N ASN A 266 10.79 -4.49 26.68
CA ASN A 266 11.09 -4.17 25.27
C ASN A 266 9.82 -4.31 24.41
N PRO A 267 9.73 -3.69 23.21
CA PRO A 267 8.60 -3.91 22.31
C PRO A 267 8.40 -5.40 22.00
N ALA A 268 7.23 -5.95 22.34
CA ALA A 268 6.97 -7.38 22.22
C ALA A 268 7.01 -7.85 20.75
N THR A 269 7.65 -9.00 20.56
CA THR A 269 7.62 -9.81 19.35
C THR A 269 6.48 -10.84 19.43
N PRO A 270 6.05 -11.45 18.32
CA PRO A 270 4.97 -12.47 18.29
C PRO A 270 5.20 -13.68 19.21
N GLU A 271 6.46 -13.97 19.55
CA GLU A 271 6.87 -15.05 20.44
C GLU A 271 6.77 -14.65 21.93
N THR A 272 6.85 -13.35 22.22
CA THR A 272 6.86 -12.78 23.57
C THR A 272 5.51 -12.17 23.97
N LEU A 273 4.56 -12.06 23.03
CA LEU A 273 3.18 -11.70 23.31
C LEU A 273 2.50 -12.79 24.16
N PRO A 274 1.86 -12.44 25.29
CA PRO A 274 1.08 -13.38 26.08
C PRO A 274 0.02 -14.06 25.21
N ARG A 275 0.08 -15.39 25.08
CA ARG A 275 -0.86 -16.19 24.27
C ARG A 275 -2.13 -16.58 25.03
N GLU A 276 -2.34 -16.02 26.22
CA GLU A 276 -3.52 -16.34 27.02
C GLU A 276 -4.75 -15.62 26.45
N LEU A 277 -5.55 -16.39 25.71
CA LEU A 277 -6.97 -16.08 25.56
C LEU A 277 -7.62 -16.31 26.93
N GLY A 278 -7.79 -15.24 27.70
CA GLY A 278 -8.63 -15.26 28.90
C GLY A 278 -10.03 -15.75 28.54
N GLY A 279 -10.59 -16.60 29.42
CA GLY A 279 -11.86 -17.30 29.23
C GLY A 279 -13.11 -16.42 29.25
#